data_AF-A0AAW7M122-F1
#
_entry.id   AF-A0AAW7M122-F1
#
_cell.length_a   1.000
_cell.length_b   1.000
_cell.length_c   1.000
_cell.angle_alpha   90.00
_cell.angle_beta   90.00
_cell.angle_gamma   90.00
#
_symmetry.space_group_name_H-M   'P 1'
#
loop_
_entity.id
_entity.type
_entity.pdbx_description
1 polymer ?
#
loop_
_entity_poly.entity_id
_entity_poly.type
_entity_poly.pdbx_seq_one_letter_code
_entity_poly.pdbx_strand_id
1 'polypeptide(L)'
;MEIYTGVIYPLVLIVAAVLAVTGIVTLLYPPAHRVLQWAVSATWGAVGVHLVAVVILLLSGSSAGLVLTLGYLLASVALLPLLGIGRLGTPEAAAADPDPERPVLSPAQIARVDAASAAIVAIALAVLAWRVLIILETAA
;
A
#
# COMPACT_ATOMS: atom_id res chain seq x y z
N MET A 1 9.95 20.50 -4.72
CA MET A 1 10.88 19.43 -4.29
C MET A 1 11.04 19.36 -2.78
N GLU A 2 11.34 20.47 -2.09
CA GLU A 2 11.55 20.51 -0.63
C GLU A 2 10.43 19.86 0.20
N ILE A 3 9.16 20.19 -0.07
CA ILE A 3 8.01 19.58 0.64
C ILE A 3 7.95 18.06 0.39
N TYR A 4 8.27 17.62 -0.82
CA TYR A 4 8.21 16.21 -1.17
C TYR A 4 9.29 15.41 -0.44
N THR A 5 10.54 15.87 -0.49
CA THR A 5 11.68 15.18 0.15
C THR A 5 11.67 15.31 1.66
N GLY A 6 11.25 16.47 2.20
CA GLY A 6 11.26 16.76 3.63
C GLY A 6 10.04 16.22 4.40
N VAL A 7 8.90 16.03 3.73
CA VAL A 7 7.65 15.66 4.42
C VAL A 7 6.99 14.44 3.80
N ILE A 8 6.70 14.48 2.50
CA ILE A 8 5.81 13.50 1.87
C ILE A 8 6.49 12.14 1.72
N TYR A 9 7.74 12.10 1.25
CA TYR A 9 8.50 10.87 1.16
C TYR A 9 8.73 10.22 2.53
N PRO A 10 9.22 10.94 3.57
CA PRO A 10 9.31 10.40 4.92
C PRO A 10 7.98 9.88 5.47
N LEU A 11 6.87 10.59 5.24
CA LEU A 11 5.53 10.14 5.64
C LEU A 11 5.18 8.79 5.02
N VAL A 12 5.41 8.61 3.71
CA VAL A 12 5.15 7.33 3.02
C VAL A 12 6.00 6.21 3.62
N LEU A 13 7.27 6.46 3.93
CA LEU A 13 8.13 5.47 4.57
C LEU A 13 7.67 5.10 5.99
N ILE A 14 7.26 6.10 6.78
CA ILE A 14 6.73 5.87 8.14
C ILE A 14 5.46 5.00 8.06
N VAL A 15 4.55 5.33 7.15
CA VAL A 15 3.31 4.57 6.97
C VAL A 15 3.60 3.15 6.47
N ALA A 16 4.53 2.98 5.53
CA ALA A 16 4.97 1.66 5.09
C ALA A 16 5.61 0.86 6.24
N ALA A 17 6.44 1.47 7.08
CA ALA A 17 7.02 0.83 8.25
C ALA A 17 5.95 0.40 9.27
N VAL A 18 4.98 1.27 9.57
CA VAL A 18 3.84 0.94 10.44
C VAL A 18 3.03 -0.21 9.86
N LEU A 19 2.76 -0.20 8.56
CA LEU A 19 2.04 -1.28 7.87
C LEU A 19 2.81 -2.61 7.96
N ALA A 20 4.13 -2.60 7.75
CA ALA A 20 4.96 -3.79 7.86
C ALA A 20 4.97 -4.33 9.30
N VAL A 21 5.18 -3.47 10.30
CA VAL A 21 5.23 -3.87 11.71
C VAL A 21 3.88 -4.41 12.17
N THR A 22 2.78 -3.72 11.87
CA THR A 22 1.43 -4.18 12.22
C THR A 22 1.05 -5.46 11.49
N GLY A 23 1.49 -5.64 10.24
CA GLY A 23 1.39 -6.88 9.48
C GLY A 23 2.11 -8.04 10.19
N ILE A 24 3.39 -7.87 10.53
CA ILE A 24 4.17 -8.89 11.24
C ILE A 24 3.55 -9.23 12.60
N VAL A 25 3.14 -8.22 13.38
CA VAL A 25 2.46 -8.42 14.67
C VAL A 25 1.17 -9.21 14.49
N THR A 26 0.35 -8.90 13.48
CA THR A 26 -0.91 -9.61 13.20
C THR A 26 -0.67 -11.06 12.75
N LEU A 27 0.42 -11.32 12.01
CA LEU A 27 0.84 -12.67 11.63
C LEU A 27 1.13 -13.55 12.85
N LEU A 28 1.83 -12.98 13.85
CA LEU A 28 2.16 -13.66 15.11
C LEU A 28 0.97 -13.70 16.08
N TYR A 29 0.13 -12.66 16.06
CA TYR A 29 -0.98 -12.45 16.98
C TYR A 29 -2.24 -11.96 16.23
N PRO A 30 -3.05 -12.89 15.67
CA PRO A 30 -4.23 -12.56 14.86
C PRO A 30 -5.25 -11.61 15.50
N PRO A 31 -5.46 -11.57 16.84
CA PRO A 31 -6.36 -10.59 17.44
C PRO A 31 -5.94 -9.12 17.21
N ALA A 32 -4.69 -8.85 16.82
CA ALA A 32 -4.24 -7.51 16.41
C ALA A 32 -4.77 -7.06 15.03
N HIS A 33 -5.53 -7.89 14.30
CA HIS A 33 -6.03 -7.57 12.95
C HIS A 33 -6.82 -6.25 12.90
N ARG A 34 -7.53 -5.89 13.97
CA ARG A 34 -8.21 -4.59 14.05
C ARG A 34 -7.23 -3.42 13.95
N VAL A 35 -6.04 -3.53 14.55
CA VAL A 35 -4.98 -2.51 14.45
C VAL A 35 -4.43 -2.43 13.04
N LEU A 36 -4.22 -3.58 12.39
CA LEU A 36 -3.78 -3.63 10.99
C LEU A 36 -4.77 -2.92 10.05
N GLN A 37 -6.07 -3.04 10.28
CA GLN A 37 -7.08 -2.34 9.46
C GLN A 37 -6.92 -0.81 9.52
N TRP A 38 -6.57 -0.24 10.68
CA TRP A 38 -6.27 1.20 10.78
C TRP A 38 -5.01 1.58 9.99
N ALA A 39 -3.97 0.75 10.05
CA ALA A 39 -2.74 0.97 9.27
C ALA A 39 -3.01 0.89 7.76
N VAL A 40 -3.89 -0.02 7.33
CA VAL A 40 -4.35 -0.09 5.93
C VAL A 40 -5.05 1.22 5.52
N SER A 41 -5.99 1.74 6.33
CA SER A 41 -6.64 3.02 6.03
C SER A 41 -5.66 4.18 5.94
N ALA A 42 -4.67 4.25 6.85
CA ALA A 42 -3.61 5.25 6.78
C ALA A 42 -2.76 5.11 5.50
N THR A 43 -2.51 3.88 5.04
CA THR A 43 -1.77 3.60 3.81
C THR A 43 -2.49 4.14 2.58
N TRP A 44 -3.81 3.95 2.48
CA TRP A 44 -4.60 4.55 1.41
C TRP A 44 -4.47 6.08 1.37
N GLY A 45 -4.55 6.72 2.54
CA GLY A 45 -4.36 8.18 2.65
C GLY A 45 -2.97 8.62 2.23
N ALA A 46 -1.92 7.95 2.71
CA ALA A 46 -0.54 8.29 2.39
C ALA A 46 -0.21 8.12 0.90
N VAL A 47 -0.68 7.03 0.27
CA VAL A 47 -0.51 6.82 -1.18
C VAL A 47 -1.28 7.86 -1.98
N GLY A 48 -2.48 8.27 -1.53
CA GLY A 48 -3.24 9.36 -2.14
C GLY A 48 -2.48 10.70 -2.08
N VAL A 49 -1.95 11.07 -0.91
CA VAL A 49 -1.14 12.30 -0.75
C VAL A 49 0.12 12.24 -1.61
N HIS A 50 0.80 11.09 -1.64
CA HIS A 50 1.98 10.87 -2.46
C HIS A 50 1.68 11.06 -3.96
N LEU A 51 0.61 10.42 -4.46
CA LEU A 51 0.17 10.53 -5.84
C LEU A 51 -0.07 11.99 -6.24
N VAL A 52 -0.86 12.72 -5.44
CA VAL A 52 -1.18 14.13 -5.70
C VAL A 52 0.07 14.99 -5.73
N ALA A 53 0.98 14.80 -4.77
CA ALA A 53 2.21 15.57 -4.69
C ALA A 53 3.12 15.38 -5.90
N VAL A 54 3.30 14.12 -6.34
CA VAL A 54 4.15 13.83 -7.51
C VAL A 54 3.50 14.36 -8.78
N VAL A 55 2.18 14.25 -8.92
CA VAL A 55 1.46 14.85 -10.05
C VAL A 55 1.64 16.37 -10.10
N ILE A 56 1.54 17.06 -8.96
CA ILE A 56 1.79 18.52 -8.89
C ILE A 56 3.23 18.84 -9.31
N LEU A 57 4.22 18.06 -8.85
CA LEU A 57 5.61 18.26 -9.25
C LEU A 57 5.83 18.08 -10.76
N LEU A 58 5.22 17.06 -11.36
CA LEU A 58 5.29 16.83 -12.80
C LEU A 58 4.66 18.00 -13.58
N LEU A 59 3.50 18.49 -13.13
CA LEU A 59 2.80 19.62 -13.76
C LEU A 59 3.53 20.96 -13.58
N SER A 60 4.38 21.08 -12.56
CA SER A 60 5.20 22.29 -12.32
C SER A 60 6.40 22.46 -13.27
N GLY A 61 6.52 21.61 -14.29
CA GLY A 61 7.56 21.72 -15.32
C GLY A 61 8.82 20.90 -15.04
N SER A 62 8.74 19.87 -14.20
CA SER A 62 9.85 18.94 -13.97
C SER A 62 10.22 18.21 -15.26
N SER A 63 11.51 18.16 -15.60
CA SER A 63 12.04 17.37 -16.71
C SER A 63 12.17 15.88 -16.38
N ALA A 64 11.58 15.42 -15.26
CA ALA A 64 11.59 14.02 -14.87
C ALA A 64 10.97 13.15 -15.97
N GLY A 65 11.50 11.93 -16.11
CA GLY A 65 10.97 10.94 -17.04
C GLY A 65 9.51 10.65 -16.73
N LEU A 66 8.59 11.33 -17.41
CA LEU A 66 7.16 11.36 -17.11
C LEU A 66 6.56 9.95 -17.16
N VAL A 67 6.91 9.18 -18.20
CA VAL A 67 6.43 7.79 -18.36
C VAL A 67 6.87 6.89 -17.20
N LEU A 68 8.14 6.95 -16.80
CA LEU A 68 8.65 6.13 -15.70
C LEU A 68 8.03 6.54 -14.36
N THR A 69 7.94 7.84 -14.10
CA THR A 69 7.36 8.37 -12.87
C THR A 69 5.89 7.96 -12.73
N LEU A 70 5.11 8.13 -13.79
CA LEU A 70 3.70 7.68 -13.82
C LEU A 70 3.59 6.17 -13.68
N GLY A 71 4.47 5.39 -14.31
CA GLY A 71 4.49 3.93 -14.16
C GLY A 71 4.65 3.49 -12.71
N TYR A 72 5.61 4.08 -11.98
CA TYR A 72 5.81 3.79 -10.55
C TYR A 72 4.66 4.28 -9.65
N LEU A 73 4.05 5.42 -9.98
CA LEU A 73 2.85 5.90 -9.29
C LEU A 73 1.66 4.97 -9.48
N LEU A 74 1.39 4.54 -10.72
CA LEU A 74 0.32 3.60 -11.02
C LEU A 74 0.56 2.25 -10.35
N ALA A 75 1.80 1.76 -10.34
CA ALA A 75 2.17 0.57 -9.59
C ALA A 75 1.85 0.71 -8.09
N SER A 76 2.09 1.88 -7.49
CA SER A 76 1.79 2.13 -6.08
C SER A 76 0.29 2.04 -5.79
N VAL A 77 -0.55 2.56 -6.69
CA VAL A 77 -2.03 2.46 -6.59
C VAL A 77 -2.49 1.02 -6.82
N ALA A 78 -1.91 0.32 -7.78
CA ALA A 78 -2.27 -1.06 -8.14
C ALA A 78 -2.03 -2.07 -7.00
N LEU A 79 -1.18 -1.75 -6.02
CA LEU A 79 -0.95 -2.59 -4.84
C LEU A 79 -2.08 -2.46 -3.80
N LEU A 80 -2.78 -1.32 -3.75
CA LEU A 80 -3.74 -1.03 -2.69
C LEU A 80 -4.90 -2.04 -2.59
N PRO A 81 -5.46 -2.57 -3.70
CA PRO A 81 -6.48 -3.61 -3.64
C PRO A 81 -6.07 -4.89 -2.91
N LEU A 82 -4.76 -5.18 -2.83
CA LEU A 82 -4.23 -6.34 -2.11
C LEU A 82 -4.34 -6.17 -0.59
N LEU A 83 -4.46 -4.94 -0.09
CA LEU A 83 -4.70 -4.67 1.33
C LEU A 83 -6.15 -5.01 1.68
N GLY A 84 -6.33 -6.06 2.48
CA GLY A 84 -7.65 -6.61 2.81
C GLY A 84 -8.12 -7.71 1.87
N ILE A 85 -7.22 -8.36 1.11
CA ILE A 85 -7.55 -9.46 0.20
C ILE A 85 -8.16 -10.67 0.91
N GLY A 86 -7.92 -10.83 2.21
CA GLY A 86 -8.55 -11.86 3.04
C GLY A 86 -10.08 -11.77 3.06
N ARG A 87 -10.68 -10.60 2.72
CA ARG A 87 -12.13 -10.47 2.55
C ARG A 87 -12.73 -11.39 1.49
N LEU A 88 -11.91 -11.84 0.52
CA LEU A 88 -12.32 -12.80 -0.49
C LEU A 88 -12.54 -14.21 0.07
N GLY A 89 -12.06 -14.51 1.27
CA GLY A 89 -12.30 -15.79 1.95
C GLY A 89 -13.52 -15.78 2.88
N THR A 90 -14.29 -14.69 2.93
CA THR A 90 -15.43 -14.57 3.85
C THR A 90 -16.63 -15.40 3.41
N PRO A 91 -17.50 -15.82 4.35
CA PRO A 91 -18.77 -16.48 4.01
C PRO A 91 -19.62 -15.65 3.05
N GLU A 92 -19.67 -14.33 3.23
CA GLU A 92 -20.44 -13.42 2.38
C GLU A 92 -19.87 -13.37 0.95
N ALA A 93 -18.54 -13.38 0.81
CA ALA A 93 -17.89 -13.41 -0.49
C ALA A 93 -18.09 -14.76 -1.21
N ALA A 94 -18.12 -15.86 -0.46
CA ALA A 94 -18.41 -17.19 -1.01
C ALA A 94 -19.88 -17.33 -1.43
N ALA A 95 -20.82 -16.79 -0.65
CA ALA A 95 -22.25 -16.82 -0.97
C ALA A 95 -22.61 -16.01 -2.24
N ALA A 96 -21.80 -15.01 -2.59
CA ALA A 96 -21.96 -14.22 -3.81
C ALA A 96 -21.27 -14.87 -5.03
N ASP A 97 -20.58 -16.00 -4.87
CA ASP A 97 -19.89 -16.71 -5.94
C ASP A 97 -20.75 -17.83 -6.53
N PRO A 98 -20.81 -18.00 -7.86
CA PRO A 98 -21.44 -19.15 -8.48
C PRO A 98 -20.74 -20.50 -8.21
N ASP A 99 -19.49 -20.53 -7.75
CA ASP A 99 -18.77 -21.76 -7.40
C ASP A 99 -19.17 -22.30 -6.00
N PRO A 100 -19.85 -23.47 -5.94
CA PRO A 100 -20.28 -24.05 -4.66
C PRO A 100 -19.14 -24.61 -3.81
N GLU A 101 -17.96 -24.84 -4.39
CA GLU A 101 -16.79 -25.43 -3.71
C GLU A 101 -15.81 -24.36 -3.20
N ARG A 102 -16.19 -23.07 -3.29
CA ARG A 102 -15.31 -21.98 -2.89
C ARG A 102 -14.91 -22.08 -1.41
N PRO A 103 -13.61 -22.08 -1.08
CA PRO A 103 -13.17 -22.20 0.31
C PRO A 103 -13.56 -20.99 1.16
N VAL A 104 -14.13 -21.25 2.33
CA VAL A 104 -14.38 -20.23 3.36
C VAL A 104 -13.27 -20.27 4.41
N LEU A 105 -12.63 -19.13 4.63
CA LEU A 105 -11.56 -18.97 5.59
C LEU A 105 -12.11 -18.63 6.97
N SER A 106 -11.51 -19.21 8.01
CA SER A 106 -11.74 -18.77 9.38
C SER A 106 -11.23 -17.34 9.61
N PRO A 107 -11.77 -16.60 10.61
CA PRO A 107 -11.30 -15.25 10.91
C PRO A 107 -9.78 -15.15 11.14
N ALA A 108 -9.18 -16.17 11.77
CA ALA A 108 -7.74 -16.22 12.01
C ALA A 108 -6.94 -16.41 10.71
N GLN A 109 -7.45 -17.17 9.73
CA GLN A 109 -6.83 -17.32 8.42
C GLN A 109 -6.92 -16.03 7.61
N ILE A 110 -8.07 -15.35 7.64
CA ILE A 110 -8.27 -14.03 7.01
C ILE A 110 -7.26 -13.02 7.54
N ALA A 111 -7.13 -12.91 8.86
CA ALA A 111 -6.18 -12.02 9.50
C ALA A 111 -4.73 -12.28 9.06
N ARG A 112 -4.34 -13.56 8.92
CA ARG A 112 -2.98 -13.94 8.48
C ARG A 112 -2.73 -13.66 7.00
N VAL A 113 -3.72 -13.87 6.13
CA VAL A 113 -3.63 -13.53 4.71
C VAL A 113 -3.48 -12.01 4.54
N ASP A 114 -4.29 -11.23 5.23
CA ASP A 114 -4.19 -9.76 5.23
C ASP A 114 -2.84 -9.28 5.77
N ALA A 115 -2.37 -9.89 6.85
CA ALA A 115 -1.08 -9.59 7.46
C ALA A 115 0.11 -9.86 6.52
N ALA A 116 0.11 -11.01 5.85
CA ALA A 116 1.14 -11.35 4.86
C ALA A 116 1.10 -10.38 3.67
N SER A 117 -0.09 -10.09 3.15
CA SER A 117 -0.27 -9.10 2.08
C SER A 117 0.26 -7.72 2.49
N ALA A 118 -0.08 -7.26 3.69
CA ALA A 118 0.36 -5.98 4.22
C ALA A 118 1.88 -5.86 4.29
N ALA A 119 2.60 -6.90 4.72
CA ALA A 119 4.06 -6.91 4.76
C ALA A 119 4.66 -6.79 3.35
N ILE A 120 4.13 -7.53 2.37
CA ILE A 120 4.59 -7.49 0.97
C ILE A 120 4.34 -6.10 0.36
N VAL A 121 3.11 -5.59 0.53
CA VAL A 121 2.71 -4.27 0.00
C VAL A 121 3.52 -3.15 0.66
N ALA A 122 3.80 -3.22 1.96
CA ALA A 122 4.63 -2.24 2.65
C ALA A 122 6.03 -2.12 2.04
N ILE A 123 6.69 -3.26 1.80
CA ILE A 123 8.03 -3.29 1.20
C ILE A 123 7.96 -2.75 -0.24
N ALA A 124 6.99 -3.22 -1.03
CA ALA A 124 6.81 -2.78 -2.40
C ALA A 124 6.56 -1.27 -2.48
N LEU A 125 5.69 -0.71 -1.63
CA LEU A 125 5.43 0.74 -1.56
C LEU A 125 6.67 1.53 -1.18
N ALA A 126 7.47 1.06 -0.21
CA ALA A 126 8.72 1.74 0.16
C ALA A 126 9.71 1.79 -1.02
N VAL A 127 9.84 0.69 -1.76
CA VAL A 127 10.70 0.62 -2.96
C VAL A 127 10.18 1.53 -4.06
N LEU A 128 8.88 1.52 -4.33
CA LEU A 128 8.27 2.37 -5.36
C LEU A 128 8.43 3.86 -5.03
N ALA A 129 8.18 4.25 -3.78
CA ALA A 129 8.39 5.62 -3.32
C ALA A 129 9.85 6.06 -3.45
N TRP A 130 10.80 5.17 -3.12
CA TRP A 130 12.23 5.44 -3.32
C TRP A 130 12.58 5.59 -4.81
N ARG A 131 12.05 4.75 -5.69
CA ARG A 131 12.27 4.89 -7.15
C ARG A 131 11.73 6.21 -7.69
N VAL A 132 10.56 6.64 -7.23
CA VAL A 132 10.01 7.95 -7.61
C VAL A 132 10.91 9.08 -7.11
N LEU A 133 11.37 9.03 -5.85
CA LEU A 133 12.31 10.02 -5.31
C LEU A 133 13.55 10.16 -6.19
N ILE A 134 14.23 9.04 -6.49
CA ILE A 134 15.44 9.04 -7.32
C ILE A 134 15.18 9.69 -8.68
N ILE A 135 14.06 9.35 -9.34
CA ILE A 135 13.73 9.93 -10.64
C ILE A 135 13.53 11.45 -10.53
N LEU A 136 12.80 11.90 -9.50
CA LEU A 136 12.55 13.33 -9.29
C LEU A 136 13.83 14.10 -8.92
N GLU A 137 14.73 13.51 -8.13
CA GLU A 137 16.01 14.12 -7.77
C GLU A 137 16.97 14.20 -8.96
N THR A 138 17.03 13.16 -9.81
CA THR A 138 17.87 13.19 -11.01
C THR A 138 17.44 14.22 -12.06
N ALA A 139 16.23 14.77 -11.91
CA ALA A 139 15.64 15.73 -12.83
C ALA A 139 15.58 17.16 -12.28
N ALA A 140 16.01 17.38 -11.03
CA ALA A 140 16.08 18.66 -10.36
C ALA A 140 17.48 19.27 -10.50
#